data_AF-A0A853IV44-F1
#
_entry.id   AF-A0A853IV44-F1
#
_cell.length_a   1.000
_cell.length_b   1.000
_cell.length_c   1.000
_cell.angle_alpha   90.00
_cell.angle_beta   90.00
_cell.angle_gamma   90.00
#
_symmetry.space_group_name_H-M   'P 1'
#
loop_
_entity.id
_entity.type
_entity.pdbx_description
1 polymer ?
#
loop_
_entity_poly.entity_id
_entity_poly.type
_entity_poly.pdbx_seq_one_letter_code
_entity_poly.pdbx_strand_id
1 'polypeptide(L)'
;MPARHNELPLNEKSLNAVIDAMSAVTLCLTQILSPEQRERFGRDLVTMADIAGRKGKLELTSILLDLRAAVKAREEEIEAAETEAARLG
;
A
#
# COMPACT_ATOMS: atom_id res chain seq x y z
N MET A 1 -6.64 25.45 -10.37
CA MET A 1 -5.93 24.18 -10.64
C MET A 1 -4.95 23.94 -9.50
N PRO A 2 -4.80 22.72 -8.97
CA PRO A 2 -3.81 22.44 -7.94
C PRO A 2 -2.41 22.76 -8.48
N ALA A 3 -1.54 23.27 -7.60
CA ALA A 3 -0.15 23.56 -7.95
C ALA A 3 0.53 22.25 -8.40
N ARG A 4 0.96 22.20 -9.65
CA ARG A 4 1.75 21.07 -10.14
C ARG A 4 3.15 21.19 -9.53
N HIS A 5 3.50 20.26 -8.65
CA HIS A 5 4.86 20.13 -8.13
C HIS A 5 5.77 19.56 -9.22
N ASN A 6 6.13 20.39 -10.20
CA ASN A 6 7.01 19.99 -11.32
C ASN A 6 8.48 19.88 -10.89
N GLU A 7 8.84 20.44 -9.73
CA GLU A 7 10.19 20.46 -9.19
C GLU A 7 10.13 20.15 -7.69
N LEU A 8 9.89 18.89 -7.34
CA LEU A 8 10.12 18.44 -5.97
C LEU A 8 11.64 18.41 -5.73
N PRO A 9 12.16 19.13 -4.72
CA PRO A 9 13.58 19.09 -4.42
C PRO A 9 13.98 17.66 -4.02
N LEU A 10 15.05 17.11 -4.58
CA LEU A 10 15.53 15.76 -4.24
C LEU A 10 16.15 15.74 -2.84
N ASN A 11 15.30 15.73 -1.82
CA ASN A 11 15.64 15.64 -0.41
C ASN A 11 14.71 14.64 0.31
N GLU A 12 15.02 14.34 1.56
CA GLU A 12 14.27 13.38 2.39
C GLU A 12 12.76 13.68 2.43
N LYS A 13 12.39 14.95 2.59
CA LYS A 13 10.98 15.35 2.67
C LYS A 13 10.22 15.02 1.38
N SER A 14 10.82 15.30 0.22
CA SER A 14 10.19 14.98 -1.06
C SER A 14 10.16 13.48 -1.34
N LEU A 15 11.19 12.73 -0.92
CA LEU A 15 11.19 11.27 -1.05
C LEU A 15 10.10 10.63 -0.19
N ASN A 16 9.93 11.09 1.05
CA ASN A 16 8.84 10.64 1.93
C ASN A 16 7.47 10.98 1.32
N ALA A 17 7.30 12.19 0.77
CA ALA A 17 6.05 12.56 0.09
C ALA A 17 5.74 11.65 -1.12
N VAL A 18 6.76 11.19 -1.86
CA VAL A 18 6.58 10.21 -2.93
C VAL A 18 6.18 8.85 -2.37
N ILE A 19 6.81 8.38 -1.29
CA ILE A 19 6.45 7.12 -0.62
C ILE A 19 5.01 7.17 -0.10
N ASP A 20 4.60 8.29 0.50
CA ASP A 20 3.23 8.50 0.98
C ASP A 20 2.23 8.47 -0.18
N ALA A 21 2.53 9.16 -1.28
CA ALA A 21 1.69 9.15 -2.47
C ALA A 21 1.56 7.75 -3.07
N MET A 22 2.65 6.99 -3.14
CA MET A 22 2.62 5.61 -3.63
C MET A 22 1.83 4.69 -2.70
N SER A 23 1.96 4.87 -1.38
CA SER A 23 1.17 4.14 -0.39
C SER A 23 -0.33 4.42 -0.55
N ALA A 24 -0.71 5.68 -0.75
CA ALA A 24 -2.10 6.05 -1.02
C ALA A 24 -2.64 5.40 -2.31
N VAL A 25 -1.86 5.40 -3.39
CA VAL A 25 -2.22 4.73 -4.65
C VAL A 25 -2.41 3.23 -4.41
N THR A 26 -1.50 2.58 -3.68
CA THR A 26 -1.60 1.16 -3.32
C THR A 26 -2.90 0.85 -2.58
N LEU A 27 -3.26 1.64 -1.58
CA LEU A 27 -4.49 1.44 -0.79
C LEU A 27 -5.77 1.70 -1.59
N CYS A 28 -5.74 2.67 -2.52
CA CYS A 28 -6.85 2.90 -3.44
C CYS A 28 -7.05 1.70 -4.38
N LEU A 29 -5.96 1.10 -4.87
CA LEU A 29 -6.04 -0.12 -5.68
C LEU A 29 -6.65 -1.27 -4.88
N THR A 30 -6.31 -1.43 -3.59
CA THR A 30 -6.89 -2.50 -2.76
C THR A 30 -8.42 -2.47 -2.73
N GLN A 31 -9.05 -1.30 -2.77
CA GLN A 31 -10.51 -1.17 -2.72
C GLN A 31 -11.22 -1.75 -3.95
N ILE A 32 -10.59 -1.65 -5.12
CA ILE A 32 -11.19 -2.10 -6.39
C ILE A 32 -10.89 -3.57 -6.72
N LEU A 33 -9.98 -4.20 -5.97
CA LEU A 33 -9.63 -5.61 -6.12
C LEU A 33 -10.64 -6.51 -5.41
N SER A 34 -10.89 -7.71 -5.96
CA SER A 34 -11.61 -8.77 -5.26
C SER A 34 -10.80 -9.27 -4.04
N PRO A 35 -11.43 -9.95 -3.06
CA PRO A 35 -10.72 -10.52 -1.92
C PRO A 35 -9.54 -11.43 -2.32
N GLU A 36 -9.72 -12.31 -3.30
CA GLU A 36 -8.64 -13.19 -3.78
C GLU A 36 -7.48 -12.39 -4.42
N GLN A 37 -7.81 -11.30 -5.11
CA GLN A 37 -6.82 -10.41 -5.72
C GLN A 37 -6.06 -9.60 -4.66
N ARG A 38 -6.73 -9.12 -3.60
CA ARG A 38 -6.09 -8.42 -2.48
C ARG A 38 -5.07 -9.32 -1.78
N GLU A 39 -5.48 -10.56 -1.49
CA GLU A 39 -4.63 -11.52 -0.80
C GLU A 39 -3.46 -11.98 -1.69
N ARG A 40 -3.67 -12.14 -3.00
CA ARG A 40 -2.56 -12.32 -3.95
C ARG A 40 -1.61 -11.12 -3.98
N PHE A 41 -2.14 -9.91 -4.09
CA PHE A 41 -1.35 -8.69 -4.14
C PHE A 41 -0.47 -8.53 -2.89
N GLY A 42 -1.01 -8.83 -1.71
CA GLY A 42 -0.21 -8.78 -0.50
C GLY A 42 0.85 -9.88 -0.38
N ARG A 43 0.64 -11.07 -0.94
CA ARG A 43 1.72 -12.07 -1.07
C ARG A 43 2.83 -11.62 -2.03
N ASP A 44 2.46 -10.92 -3.10
CA ASP A 44 3.43 -10.36 -4.04
C ASP A 44 4.30 -9.30 -3.34
N LEU A 45 3.73 -8.46 -2.46
CA LEU A 45 4.50 -7.50 -1.63
C LEU A 45 5.54 -8.20 -0.74
N VAL A 46 5.15 -9.29 -0.06
CA VAL A 46 6.09 -10.09 0.77
C VAL A 46 7.19 -10.70 -0.09
N THR A 47 6.84 -11.27 -1.24
CA THR A 47 7.80 -11.87 -2.18
C THR A 47 8.82 -10.82 -2.66
N MET A 48 8.36 -9.61 -2.95
CA MET A 48 9.25 -8.52 -3.35
C MET A 48 10.13 -8.05 -2.19
N ALA A 49 9.60 -8.02 -0.97
CA ALA A 49 10.38 -7.69 0.24
C ALA A 49 11.51 -8.69 0.47
N ASP A 50 11.24 -10.00 0.29
CA ASP A 50 12.24 -11.06 0.37
C ASP A 50 13.33 -10.91 -0.70
N ILE A 51 12.93 -10.63 -1.95
CA ILE A 51 13.87 -10.40 -3.05
C ILE A 51 14.74 -9.16 -2.77
N ALA A 52 14.15 -8.08 -2.24
CA ALA A 52 14.88 -6.88 -1.86
C ALA A 52 15.87 -7.17 -0.71
N GLY A 53 15.45 -7.94 0.29
CA GLY A 53 16.26 -8.32 1.44
C GLY A 53 17.47 -9.17 1.04
N ARG A 54 17.28 -10.15 0.16
CA ARG A 54 18.38 -10.95 -0.43
C ARG A 54 19.40 -10.11 -1.21
N LYS A 55 19.00 -8.93 -1.70
CA LYS A 55 19.85 -7.98 -2.40
C LYS A 55 20.44 -6.90 -1.48
N GLY A 56 20.22 -6.99 -0.16
CA GLY A 56 20.70 -6.02 0.82
C GLY A 56 19.96 -4.69 0.83
N LYS A 57 18.77 -4.60 0.21
CA LYS A 57 17.98 -3.36 0.12
C LYS A 57 17.00 -3.25 1.28
N LEU A 58 17.52 -3.03 2.48
CA LEU A 58 16.75 -3.14 3.73
C LEU A 58 15.63 -2.09 3.84
N GLU A 59 15.85 -0.87 3.37
CA GLU A 59 14.86 0.20 3.39
C GLU A 59 13.65 -0.15 2.51
N LEU A 60 13.92 -0.69 1.31
CA LEU A 60 12.86 -1.16 0.41
C LEU A 60 12.12 -2.36 1.00
N THR A 61 12.84 -3.29 1.65
CA THR A 61 12.21 -4.40 2.37
C THR A 61 11.24 -3.88 3.45
N SER A 62 11.66 -2.91 4.26
CA SER A 62 10.78 -2.33 5.29
C SER A 62 9.53 -1.70 4.68
N ILE A 63 9.69 -0.84 3.67
CA ILE A 63 8.56 -0.18 3.01
C ILE A 63 7.56 -1.19 2.44
N LEU A 64 8.04 -2.27 1.82
CA LEU A 64 7.15 -3.29 1.24
C LEU A 64 6.39 -4.08 2.31
N LEU A 65 7.01 -4.34 3.46
CA LEU A 65 6.35 -5.00 4.59
C LEU A 65 5.31 -4.08 5.25
N ASP A 66 5.62 -2.80 5.40
CA ASP A 66 4.69 -1.78 5.90
C ASP A 66 3.48 -1.65 4.98
N LEU A 67 3.70 -1.67 3.65
CA LEU A 67 2.62 -1.68 2.66
C LEU A 67 1.76 -2.95 2.77
N ARG A 68 2.34 -4.13 3.00
CA ARG A 68 1.55 -5.36 3.23
C ARG A 68 0.69 -5.24 4.47
N ALA A 69 1.22 -4.70 5.56
CA ALA A 69 0.45 -4.47 6.78
C ALA A 69 -0.73 -3.52 6.53
N ALA A 70 -0.49 -2.42 5.81
CA ALA A 70 -1.53 -1.46 5.46
C ALA A 70 -2.62 -2.05 4.55
N VAL A 71 -2.24 -2.86 3.55
CA VAL A 71 -3.19 -3.58 2.67
C VAL A 71 -4.07 -4.52 3.49
N LYS A 72 -3.48 -5.26 4.43
CA LYS A 72 -4.22 -6.19 5.30
C LYS A 72 -5.21 -5.45 6.21
N ALA A 73 -4.77 -4.36 6.85
CA ALA A 73 -5.66 -3.53 7.67
C ALA A 73 -6.83 -2.99 6.84
N ARG A 74 -6.57 -2.55 5.60
CA ARG A 74 -7.62 -2.07 4.70
C ARG A 74 -8.60 -3.15 4.28
N GLU A 75 -8.13 -4.38 4.10
CA GLU A 75 -8.99 -5.53 3.80
C GLU A 75 -9.95 -5.82 4.97
N GLU A 76 -9.44 -5.84 6.21
CA GLU A 76 -10.23 -6.02 7.43
C GLU A 76 -11.29 -4.91 7.60
N GLU A 77 -10.95 -3.65 7.29
CA GLU A 77 -11.90 -2.53 7.28
C GLU A 77 -13.05 -2.73 6.27
N ILE A 78 -12.72 -3.20 5.06
CA ILE A 78 -13.72 -3.43 4.00
C ILE A 78 -14.65 -4.57 4.41
N GLU A 79 -14.11 -5.68 4.91
CA GLU A 79 -14.90 -6.82 5.37
C GLU A 79 -15.82 -6.45 6.54
N ALA A 80 -15.33 -5.64 7.49
CA ALA A 80 -16.14 -5.14 8.60
C ALA A 80 -17.30 -4.25 8.10
N ALA A 81 -17.04 -3.38 7.12
CA ALA A 81 -18.06 -2.52 6.53
C ALA A 81 -19.12 -3.32 5.75
N GLU A 82 -18.72 -4.34 5.00
CA GLU A 82 -19.62 -5.25 4.29
C GLU A 82 -20.49 -6.06 5.24
N THR A 83 -19.90 -6.56 6.34
CA THR A 83 -20.62 -7.29 7.40
C THR A 83 -21.66 -6.41 8.08
N GLU A 84 -21.32 -5.15 8.38
CA GLU A 84 -22.26 -4.21 8.98
C GLU A 84 -23.38 -3.81 8.01
N ALA A 85 -23.06 -3.58 6.73
CA ALA A 85 -24.07 -3.32 5.71
C ALA A 85 -25.06 -4.48 5.56
N ALA A 86 -24.58 -5.73 5.64
CA ALA A 86 -25.42 -6.92 5.59
C ALA A 86 -26.32 -7.12 6.83
N ARG A 87 -26.00 -6.50 7.97
CA ARG A 87 -26.83 -6.53 9.19
C ARG A 87 -27.95 -5.49 9.18
N LEU A 88 -27.76 -4.40 8.46
CA LEU A 88 -28.69 -3.27 8.40
C LEU A 88 -29.70 -3.35 7.23
N GLY A 89 -29.47 -4.25 6.28
CA GLY A 89 -30.39 -4.56 5.17
C GLY A 89 -31.30 -5.75 5.47
#